data_AF-A0AAW0FFR5-F1
#
_entry.id   AF-A0AAW0FFR5-F1
#
_cell.length_a   1.000
_cell.length_b   1.000
_cell.length_c   1.000
_cell.angle_alpha   90.00
_cell.angle_beta   90.00
_cell.angle_gamma   90.00
#
_symmetry.space_group_name_H-M   'P 1'
#
loop_
_entity.id
_entity.type
_entity.pdbx_description
1 polymer ?
#
loop_
_entity_poly.entity_id
_entity_poly.type
_entity_poly.pdbx_seq_one_letter_code
_entity_poly.pdbx_strand_id
1 'polypeptide(L)'
;MAFHPESTANTPFYQSQTFEGLYEWQFHTLAYAQNEWAKVTPWNAPTSFVLQPGQTRTYGLQFNLASSIRGIEDALRSVKRPVAVGVPGYILSSDQQGKLFLNYPSAVQSISVTPSGALSWTSNSDAKTTGWVGYTLTARTWGRSRLTITYADGTVQTVHYWVTNRGTQNIANLGNFLTTSQWFDNSSDPFKRSPSVISYDREVNSVVRDDPRAWIPGLSDEAGAGSWLAATMKQFAQPNAAEVTKLESFINKTLWGSIQNSDGSVKKAVYFYQPNLVPQYNYPSSINWGNWWSWNQAASFATDRAYDYVHVTAAYWALYRVARNYPSLVKTHDWQWYINQAVLTVKRMTDGGVGYTNDGLMDETVFRMLLDDLQREGLTANASLVESRMSAREQVWAGERYPFGSEMAWDSTGQEGVYAWAKYFNDTTTATNVINSILAYQPTVPHWGYNGNARRYWDNVYGGKLQRIERQLHHYGSGLNALPLISQFTSNPTDLYLLRVGFAGLSGPMSNIDQGGFASASFHSFADTLKWDGIFW
;
A
#
# COMPACT_ATOMS: atom_id res chain seq x y z
N MET A 1 -3.80 -31.50 9.41
CA MET A 1 -2.43 -31.98 9.13
C MET A 1 -1.58 -31.70 10.35
N ALA A 2 -0.91 -32.70 10.92
CA ALA A 2 0.15 -32.45 11.89
C ALA A 2 1.41 -32.12 11.08
N PHE A 3 1.82 -30.85 11.04
CA PHE A 3 3.14 -30.51 10.54
C PHE A 3 4.18 -31.14 11.47
N HIS A 4 5.21 -31.78 10.92
CA HIS A 4 6.40 -32.09 11.72
C HIS A 4 6.90 -30.79 12.35
N PRO A 5 7.32 -30.80 13.64
CA PRO A 5 7.85 -29.60 14.27
C PRO A 5 9.06 -29.11 13.46
N GLU A 6 8.94 -27.91 12.91
CA GLU A 6 9.99 -27.23 12.18
C GLU A 6 11.03 -26.69 13.17
N SER A 7 12.31 -26.79 12.84
CA SER A 7 13.37 -26.20 13.65
C SER A 7 13.31 -24.68 13.55
N THR A 8 13.17 -24.00 14.69
CA THR A 8 13.18 -22.53 14.78
C THR A 8 14.57 -21.97 15.10
N ALA A 9 15.62 -22.81 15.01
CA ALA A 9 16.98 -22.42 15.40
C ALA A 9 17.61 -21.42 14.42
N ASN A 10 17.30 -21.52 13.13
CA ASN A 10 17.78 -20.63 12.07
C ASN A 10 16.62 -20.23 11.16
N THR A 11 16.58 -18.97 10.75
CA THR A 11 15.66 -18.49 9.71
C THR A 11 16.13 -18.90 8.31
N PRO A 12 15.22 -19.09 7.33
CA PRO A 12 13.77 -18.90 7.44
C PRO A 12 13.08 -20.13 8.06
N PHE A 13 12.23 -19.90 9.06
CA PHE A 13 11.27 -20.88 9.60
C PHE A 13 9.84 -20.30 9.52
N TYR A 14 8.81 -21.14 9.62
CA TYR A 14 7.41 -20.69 9.55
C TYR A 14 7.11 -19.54 10.52
N GLN A 15 6.52 -18.46 9.99
CA GLN A 15 6.26 -17.21 10.73
C GLN A 15 7.51 -16.50 11.29
N SER A 16 8.67 -16.65 10.64
CA SER A 16 9.79 -15.70 10.79
C SER A 16 9.69 -14.54 9.78
N GLN A 17 10.30 -13.39 10.08
CA GLN A 17 10.25 -12.20 9.22
C GLN A 17 10.73 -12.46 7.78
N THR A 18 11.72 -13.34 7.62
CA THR A 18 12.29 -13.72 6.33
C THR A 18 11.47 -14.77 5.57
N PHE A 19 10.36 -15.26 6.14
CA PHE A 19 9.56 -16.35 5.58
C PHE A 19 8.43 -15.83 4.67
N GLU A 20 8.47 -16.20 3.39
CA GLU A 20 7.52 -15.74 2.37
C GLU A 20 6.19 -16.54 2.30
N GLY A 21 5.86 -17.26 3.38
CA GLY A 21 4.61 -18.00 3.53
C GLY A 21 4.61 -19.39 2.89
N LEU A 22 3.58 -20.18 3.24
CA LEU A 22 3.24 -21.44 2.58
C LEU A 22 2.04 -21.23 1.65
N TYR A 23 2.03 -21.93 0.52
CA TYR A 23 0.85 -22.02 -0.33
C TYR A 23 0.00 -23.19 0.13
N GLU A 24 -1.25 -22.93 0.49
CA GLU A 24 -2.21 -23.96 0.84
C GLU A 24 -3.29 -24.08 -0.23
N TRP A 25 -3.60 -25.33 -0.62
CA TRP A 25 -4.78 -25.64 -1.41
C TRP A 25 -5.74 -26.46 -0.57
N GLN A 26 -6.93 -25.94 -0.33
CA GLN A 26 -7.98 -26.61 0.44
C GLN A 26 -9.17 -26.97 -0.45
N PHE A 27 -9.72 -28.17 -0.26
CA PHE A 27 -10.95 -28.63 -0.90
C PHE A 27 -12.01 -28.89 0.17
N HIS A 28 -13.29 -28.74 -0.18
CA HIS A 28 -14.42 -29.01 0.70
C HIS A 28 -14.37 -28.28 2.05
N THR A 29 -14.20 -26.96 1.99
CA THR A 29 -14.01 -26.10 3.15
C THR A 29 -15.28 -25.81 3.96
N LEU A 30 -16.40 -26.49 3.70
CA LEU A 30 -17.67 -26.22 4.41
C LEU A 30 -17.55 -26.40 5.93
N ALA A 31 -16.82 -27.42 6.40
CA ALA A 31 -16.62 -27.62 7.83
C ALA A 31 -15.86 -26.45 8.47
N TYR A 32 -14.79 -25.95 7.83
CA TYR A 32 -14.08 -24.76 8.29
C TYR A 32 -14.98 -23.52 8.28
N ALA A 33 -15.74 -23.34 7.20
CA ALA A 33 -16.67 -22.23 7.06
C ALA A 33 -17.78 -22.21 8.13
N GLN A 34 -18.19 -23.38 8.62
CA GLN A 34 -19.21 -23.51 9.68
C GLN A 34 -18.62 -23.37 11.10
N ASN A 35 -17.31 -23.50 11.26
CA ASN A 35 -16.63 -23.52 12.56
C ASN A 35 -15.57 -22.41 12.65
N GLU A 36 -14.31 -22.69 12.31
CA GLU A 36 -13.17 -21.78 12.50
C GLU A 36 -13.33 -20.45 11.75
N TRP A 37 -14.00 -20.47 10.60
CA TRP A 37 -14.20 -19.29 9.76
C TRP A 37 -15.63 -18.72 9.85
N ALA A 38 -16.43 -19.13 10.85
CA ALA A 38 -17.84 -18.76 10.96
C ALA A 38 -18.10 -17.25 11.02
N LYS A 39 -17.09 -16.45 11.41
CA LYS A 39 -17.19 -14.98 11.53
C LYS A 39 -16.76 -14.22 10.28
N VAL A 40 -16.32 -14.92 9.23
CA VAL A 40 -15.84 -14.28 8.00
C VAL A 40 -16.60 -14.79 6.79
N THR A 41 -16.60 -14.00 5.72
CA THR A 41 -17.07 -14.48 4.42
C THR A 41 -15.87 -15.03 3.65
N PRO A 42 -15.81 -16.35 3.37
CA PRO A 42 -14.72 -16.95 2.61
C PRO A 42 -14.66 -16.40 1.19
N TRP A 43 -13.49 -16.47 0.56
CA TRP A 43 -13.30 -16.04 -0.84
C TRP A 43 -14.29 -16.75 -1.76
N ASN A 44 -14.30 -18.09 -1.72
CA ASN A 44 -15.16 -18.93 -2.55
C ASN A 44 -16.30 -19.56 -1.75
N ALA A 45 -17.38 -19.96 -2.43
CA ALA A 45 -18.46 -20.70 -1.77
C ALA A 45 -17.91 -22.00 -1.19
N PRO A 46 -18.03 -22.23 0.13
CA PRO A 46 -17.56 -23.47 0.75
C PRO A 46 -18.35 -24.67 0.23
N THR A 47 -17.67 -25.79 0.03
CA THR A 47 -18.26 -27.02 -0.48
C THR A 47 -18.06 -28.17 0.48
N SER A 48 -18.87 -29.22 0.34
CA SER A 48 -18.67 -30.51 0.99
C SER A 48 -19.02 -31.61 0.01
N PHE A 49 -18.64 -32.84 0.35
CA PHE A 49 -19.04 -34.01 -0.41
C PHE A 49 -19.20 -35.22 0.50
N VAL A 50 -20.22 -36.03 0.24
CA VAL A 50 -20.47 -37.29 0.94
C VAL A 50 -20.13 -38.44 0.01
N LEU A 51 -19.25 -39.34 0.47
CA LEU A 51 -18.93 -40.58 -0.21
C LEU A 51 -19.88 -41.69 0.25
N GLN A 52 -20.52 -42.36 -0.69
CA GLN A 52 -21.28 -43.58 -0.41
C GLN A 52 -20.33 -44.77 -0.17
N PRO A 53 -20.76 -45.85 0.51
CA PRO A 53 -19.94 -47.05 0.68
C PRO A 53 -19.41 -47.57 -0.66
N GLY A 54 -18.09 -47.80 -0.74
CA GLY A 54 -17.40 -48.23 -1.97
C GLY A 54 -17.12 -47.14 -3.00
N GLN A 55 -17.60 -45.91 -2.81
CA GLN A 55 -17.31 -44.79 -3.72
C GLN A 55 -15.90 -44.25 -3.50
N THR A 56 -15.23 -43.91 -4.61
CA THR A 56 -13.94 -43.21 -4.59
C THR A 56 -14.07 -41.85 -5.28
N ARG A 57 -13.32 -40.86 -4.79
CA ARG A 57 -13.17 -39.56 -5.46
C ARG A 57 -11.71 -39.13 -5.43
N THR A 58 -11.23 -38.62 -6.57
CA THR A 58 -9.83 -38.26 -6.76
C THR A 58 -9.69 -36.75 -6.99
N TYR A 59 -8.69 -36.16 -6.35
CA TYR A 59 -8.24 -34.79 -6.57
C TYR A 59 -6.79 -34.84 -7.06
N GLY A 60 -6.44 -33.96 -7.98
CA GLY A 60 -5.10 -33.88 -8.53
C GLY A 60 -4.73 -32.44 -8.88
N LEU A 61 -3.45 -32.13 -8.74
CA LEU A 61 -2.87 -30.87 -9.18
C LEU A 61 -2.01 -31.14 -10.42
N GLN A 62 -2.11 -30.26 -11.41
CA GLN A 62 -1.27 -30.28 -12.59
C GLN A 62 -0.45 -28.99 -12.63
N PHE A 63 0.87 -29.15 -12.59
CA PHE A 63 1.81 -28.03 -12.72
C PHE A 63 2.15 -27.84 -14.19
N ASN A 64 1.87 -26.64 -14.72
CA ASN A 64 2.21 -26.26 -16.09
C ASN A 64 3.16 -25.06 -16.03
N LEU A 65 4.27 -25.15 -16.74
CA LEU A 65 5.26 -24.08 -16.78
C LEU A 65 4.91 -23.09 -17.87
N ALA A 66 4.88 -21.80 -17.52
CA ALA A 66 4.86 -20.71 -18.49
C ALA A 66 6.28 -20.35 -18.91
N SER A 67 6.47 -19.89 -20.15
CA SER A 67 7.78 -19.44 -20.64
C SER A 67 8.27 -18.16 -19.95
N SER A 68 7.36 -17.41 -19.35
CA SER A 68 7.63 -16.21 -18.55
C SER A 68 6.40 -15.88 -17.69
N ILE A 69 6.56 -14.94 -16.75
CA ILE A 69 5.44 -14.37 -15.98
C ILE A 69 4.34 -13.82 -16.90
N ARG A 70 4.73 -13.17 -18.00
CA ARG A 70 3.82 -12.61 -19.01
C ARG A 70 3.06 -13.69 -19.78
N GLY A 71 3.66 -14.88 -19.91
CA GLY A 71 3.09 -16.02 -20.62
C GLY A 71 2.15 -16.91 -19.78
N ILE A 72 1.83 -16.55 -18.53
CA ILE A 72 0.95 -17.37 -17.67
C ILE A 72 -0.42 -17.56 -18.30
N GLU A 73 -1.02 -16.50 -18.84
CA GLU A 73 -2.33 -16.56 -19.50
C GLU A 73 -2.28 -17.39 -20.79
N ASP A 74 -1.17 -17.38 -21.53
CA ASP A 74 -0.96 -18.20 -22.72
C ASP A 74 -0.86 -19.68 -22.36
N ALA A 75 -0.09 -20.00 -21.30
CA ALA A 75 0.05 -21.36 -20.80
C ALA A 75 -1.29 -21.92 -20.32
N LEU A 76 -2.12 -21.12 -19.63
CA LEU A 76 -3.46 -21.55 -19.22
C LEU A 76 -4.36 -21.83 -20.43
N ARG A 77 -4.32 -20.98 -21.46
CA ARG A 77 -5.10 -21.21 -22.70
C ARG A 77 -4.65 -22.46 -23.44
N SER A 78 -3.34 -22.72 -23.54
CA SER A 78 -2.81 -23.89 -24.27
C SER A 78 -3.23 -25.21 -23.64
N VAL A 79 -3.34 -25.27 -22.30
CA VAL A 79 -3.85 -26.44 -21.57
C VAL A 79 -5.36 -26.41 -21.34
N LYS A 80 -6.08 -25.56 -22.08
CA LYS A 80 -7.55 -25.44 -22.04
C LYS A 80 -8.06 -25.19 -20.61
N ARG A 81 -7.52 -24.19 -19.93
CA ARG A 81 -8.03 -23.67 -18.65
C ARG A 81 -8.66 -22.30 -18.83
N PRO A 82 -9.73 -21.95 -18.08
CA PRO A 82 -10.37 -20.65 -18.18
C PRO A 82 -9.42 -19.51 -17.85
N VAL A 83 -9.40 -18.48 -18.70
CA VAL A 83 -8.69 -17.22 -18.47
C VAL A 83 -9.68 -16.07 -18.38
N ALA A 84 -9.48 -15.20 -17.39
CA ALA A 84 -10.29 -14.01 -17.17
C ALA A 84 -9.39 -12.79 -17.06
N VAL A 85 -9.66 -11.75 -17.86
CA VAL A 85 -8.92 -10.49 -17.87
C VAL A 85 -9.89 -9.33 -17.61
N GLY A 86 -9.70 -8.65 -16.49
CA GLY A 86 -10.41 -7.45 -16.10
C GLY A 86 -9.67 -6.19 -16.54
N VAL A 87 -10.41 -5.19 -17.01
CA VAL A 87 -9.91 -3.86 -17.37
C VAL A 87 -10.80 -2.79 -16.71
N PRO A 88 -10.23 -1.79 -16.02
CA PRO A 88 -8.79 -1.55 -15.86
C PRO A 88 -8.15 -2.42 -14.75
N GLY A 89 -8.96 -3.16 -13.99
CA GLY A 89 -8.52 -4.08 -12.94
C GLY A 89 -9.71 -4.68 -12.22
N TYR A 90 -9.54 -5.00 -10.94
CA TYR A 90 -10.57 -5.63 -10.11
C TYR A 90 -10.99 -4.79 -8.89
N ILE A 91 -10.43 -3.59 -8.75
CA ILE A 91 -11.03 -2.52 -7.94
C ILE A 91 -11.90 -1.69 -8.88
N LEU A 92 -13.20 -1.59 -8.59
CA LEU A 92 -14.17 -0.93 -9.47
C LEU A 92 -14.91 0.18 -8.71
N SER A 93 -14.56 1.42 -9.00
CA SER A 93 -15.27 2.59 -8.47
C SER A 93 -16.67 2.68 -9.05
N SER A 94 -17.64 3.14 -8.24
CA SER A 94 -19.05 3.22 -8.63
C SER A 94 -19.34 4.19 -9.79
N ASP A 95 -18.38 5.03 -10.17
CA ASP A 95 -18.45 5.95 -11.32
C ASP A 95 -17.74 5.43 -12.57
N GLN A 96 -17.24 4.20 -12.55
CA GLN A 96 -16.54 3.58 -13.67
C GLN A 96 -17.30 2.35 -14.20
N GLN A 97 -17.14 2.08 -15.49
CA GLN A 97 -17.50 0.80 -16.08
C GLN A 97 -16.26 -0.08 -16.18
N GLY A 98 -16.36 -1.30 -15.66
CA GLY A 98 -15.33 -2.32 -15.85
C GLY A 98 -15.59 -3.11 -17.13
N LYS A 99 -14.57 -3.75 -17.67
CA LYS A 99 -14.71 -4.76 -18.72
C LYS A 99 -14.11 -6.08 -18.25
N LEU A 100 -14.78 -7.17 -18.56
CA LEU A 100 -14.31 -8.53 -18.29
C LEU A 100 -14.26 -9.29 -19.60
N PHE A 101 -13.09 -9.82 -19.91
CA PHE A 101 -12.86 -10.68 -21.07
C PHE A 101 -12.59 -12.10 -20.59
N LEU A 102 -13.34 -13.06 -21.12
CA LEU A 102 -13.19 -14.48 -20.80
C LEU A 102 -12.70 -15.24 -22.03
N ASN A 103 -11.77 -16.16 -21.82
CA ASN A 103 -11.29 -17.08 -22.85
C ASN A 103 -11.33 -18.51 -22.31
N TYR A 104 -12.14 -19.35 -22.95
CA TYR A 104 -12.26 -20.77 -22.64
C TYR A 104 -12.90 -21.51 -23.82
N PRO A 105 -12.54 -22.77 -24.13
CA PRO A 105 -13.14 -23.51 -25.25
C PRO A 105 -14.64 -23.77 -25.10
N SER A 106 -15.14 -23.92 -23.87
CA SER A 106 -16.57 -24.10 -23.61
C SER A 106 -17.26 -22.75 -23.44
N ALA A 107 -18.47 -22.62 -23.99
CA ALA A 107 -19.25 -21.39 -23.92
C ALA A 107 -19.67 -21.05 -22.48
N VAL A 108 -19.80 -19.76 -22.18
CA VAL A 108 -20.38 -19.30 -20.91
C VAL A 108 -21.86 -19.71 -20.87
N GLN A 109 -22.23 -20.55 -19.90
CA GLN A 109 -23.61 -20.96 -19.67
C GLN A 109 -24.34 -19.95 -18.80
N SER A 110 -23.71 -19.50 -17.72
CA SER A 110 -24.30 -18.51 -16.82
C SER A 110 -23.23 -17.76 -16.03
N ILE A 111 -23.56 -16.52 -15.64
CA ILE A 111 -22.79 -15.73 -14.68
C ILE A 111 -23.73 -15.41 -13.52
N SER A 112 -23.24 -15.50 -12.29
CA SER A 112 -23.93 -15.03 -11.09
C SER A 112 -23.00 -14.18 -10.24
N VAL A 113 -23.56 -13.33 -9.37
CA VAL A 113 -22.79 -12.47 -8.46
C VAL A 113 -23.16 -12.72 -7.01
N THR A 114 -22.17 -12.67 -6.12
CA THR A 114 -22.35 -12.66 -4.66
C THR A 114 -21.57 -11.48 -4.06
N PRO A 115 -22.18 -10.62 -3.24
CA PRO A 115 -23.61 -10.56 -2.88
C PRO A 115 -24.51 -10.35 -4.10
N SER A 116 -25.77 -10.80 -4.00
CA SER A 116 -26.74 -10.60 -5.08
C SER A 116 -26.92 -9.11 -5.37
N GLY A 117 -26.91 -8.74 -6.65
CA GLY A 117 -27.05 -7.35 -7.09
C GLY A 117 -25.80 -6.49 -6.94
N ALA A 118 -24.67 -7.01 -6.41
CA ALA A 118 -23.47 -6.19 -6.16
C ALA A 118 -22.77 -5.71 -7.45
N LEU A 119 -22.91 -6.48 -8.54
CA LEU A 119 -22.49 -6.13 -9.89
C LEU A 119 -23.62 -6.44 -10.87
N SER A 120 -23.71 -5.68 -11.96
CA SER A 120 -24.51 -6.01 -13.14
C SER A 120 -23.63 -6.05 -14.38
N TRP A 121 -24.02 -6.82 -15.40
CA TRP A 121 -23.24 -6.93 -16.63
C TRP A 121 -24.10 -7.03 -17.89
N THR A 122 -23.53 -6.60 -19.01
CA THR A 122 -24.07 -6.81 -20.35
C THR A 122 -22.97 -7.32 -21.26
N SER A 123 -23.27 -8.26 -22.15
CA SER A 123 -22.32 -8.66 -23.20
C SER A 123 -21.93 -7.45 -24.07
N ASN A 124 -20.70 -7.42 -24.55
CA ASN A 124 -20.21 -6.39 -25.48
C ASN A 124 -19.41 -7.02 -26.63
N SER A 125 -19.04 -6.19 -27.61
CA SER A 125 -18.29 -6.58 -28.82
C SER A 125 -16.84 -6.05 -28.83
N ASP A 126 -16.30 -5.76 -27.65
CA ASP A 126 -14.94 -5.22 -27.51
C ASP A 126 -13.86 -6.27 -27.73
N ALA A 127 -14.18 -7.55 -27.51
CA ALA A 127 -13.28 -8.66 -27.83
C ALA A 127 -13.04 -8.72 -29.34
N LYS A 128 -11.79 -8.43 -29.78
CA LYS A 128 -11.42 -8.42 -31.20
C LYS A 128 -10.74 -9.70 -31.68
N THR A 129 -10.37 -10.58 -30.75
CA THR A 129 -9.65 -11.82 -31.05
C THR A 129 -10.56 -13.02 -30.82
N THR A 130 -10.54 -13.97 -31.76
CA THR A 130 -11.30 -15.22 -31.69
C THR A 130 -11.08 -15.95 -30.36
N GLY A 131 -12.16 -16.50 -29.80
CA GLY A 131 -12.14 -17.25 -28.54
C GLY A 131 -12.31 -16.38 -27.28
N TRP A 132 -12.30 -15.05 -27.41
CA TRP A 132 -12.62 -14.15 -26.31
C TRP A 132 -14.08 -13.70 -26.38
N VAL A 133 -14.74 -13.66 -25.22
CA VAL A 133 -16.06 -13.04 -25.04
C VAL A 133 -15.94 -11.89 -24.04
N GLY A 134 -16.63 -10.78 -24.32
CA GLY A 134 -16.54 -9.55 -23.54
C GLY A 134 -17.83 -9.20 -22.81
N TYR A 135 -17.69 -8.68 -21.60
CA TYR A 135 -18.77 -8.13 -20.78
C TYR A 135 -18.41 -6.74 -20.25
N THR A 136 -19.36 -5.83 -20.25
CA THR A 136 -19.28 -4.55 -19.54
C THR A 136 -19.89 -4.74 -18.16
N LEU A 137 -19.13 -4.42 -17.12
CA LEU A 137 -19.52 -4.51 -15.71
C LEU A 137 -19.87 -3.13 -15.16
N THR A 138 -20.93 -3.07 -14.36
CA THR A 138 -21.32 -1.88 -13.61
C THR A 138 -21.35 -2.21 -12.12
N ALA A 139 -20.59 -1.44 -11.33
CA ALA A 139 -20.60 -1.49 -9.87
C ALA A 139 -21.94 -1.01 -9.31
N ARG A 140 -22.45 -1.71 -8.27
CA ARG A 140 -23.72 -1.39 -7.62
C ARG A 140 -23.62 -1.27 -6.12
N THR A 141 -23.03 -2.26 -5.46
CA THR A 141 -22.93 -2.33 -4.00
C THR A 141 -21.48 -2.30 -3.57
N TRP A 142 -21.15 -1.40 -2.64
CA TRP A 142 -19.82 -1.26 -2.07
C TRP A 142 -19.34 -2.56 -1.39
N GLY A 143 -18.03 -2.84 -1.49
CA GLY A 143 -17.37 -3.99 -0.86
C GLY A 143 -17.07 -5.15 -1.81
N ARG A 144 -16.75 -6.32 -1.24
CA ARG A 144 -16.40 -7.53 -1.99
C ARG A 144 -17.55 -8.00 -2.87
N SER A 145 -17.23 -8.30 -4.12
CA SER A 145 -18.16 -8.85 -5.11
C SER A 145 -17.49 -10.00 -5.86
N ARG A 146 -18.10 -11.18 -5.90
CA ARG A 146 -17.59 -12.34 -6.64
C ARG A 146 -18.51 -12.70 -7.78
N LEU A 147 -17.99 -12.69 -9.00
CA LEU A 147 -18.63 -13.34 -10.14
C LEU A 147 -18.31 -14.84 -10.12
N THR A 148 -19.32 -15.67 -10.31
CA THR A 148 -19.19 -17.12 -10.52
C THR A 148 -19.67 -17.43 -11.93
N ILE A 149 -18.73 -17.82 -12.79
CA ILE A 149 -18.95 -18.15 -14.19
C ILE A 149 -19.04 -19.66 -14.30
N THR A 150 -20.16 -20.14 -14.81
CA THR A 150 -20.37 -21.56 -15.15
C THR A 150 -20.32 -21.70 -16.66
N TYR A 151 -19.47 -22.60 -17.13
CA TYR A 151 -19.33 -22.93 -18.55
C TYR A 151 -20.19 -24.16 -18.90
N ALA A 152 -20.51 -24.33 -20.19
CA ALA A 152 -21.41 -25.39 -20.66
C ALA A 152 -20.87 -26.81 -20.44
N ASP A 153 -19.58 -26.98 -20.14
CA ASP A 153 -18.97 -28.26 -19.77
C ASP A 153 -19.01 -28.53 -18.25
N GLY A 154 -19.66 -27.65 -17.48
CA GLY A 154 -19.73 -27.71 -16.02
C GLY A 154 -18.53 -27.11 -15.29
N THR A 155 -17.52 -26.61 -16.00
CA THR A 155 -16.38 -25.91 -15.39
C THR A 155 -16.87 -24.63 -14.71
N VAL A 156 -16.31 -24.34 -13.53
CA VAL A 156 -16.61 -23.11 -12.77
C VAL A 156 -15.34 -22.29 -12.60
N GLN A 157 -15.44 -20.99 -12.89
CA GLN A 157 -14.41 -19.99 -12.62
C GLN A 157 -14.99 -18.88 -11.73
N THR A 158 -14.21 -18.40 -10.76
CA THR A 158 -14.57 -17.22 -9.96
C THR A 158 -13.67 -16.04 -10.29
N VAL A 159 -14.26 -14.86 -10.37
CA VAL A 159 -13.55 -13.58 -10.52
C VAL A 159 -13.99 -12.66 -9.39
N HIS A 160 -13.04 -12.07 -8.66
CA HIS A 160 -13.34 -11.29 -7.46
C HIS A 160 -13.04 -9.82 -7.69
N TYR A 161 -13.99 -8.96 -7.34
CA TYR A 161 -13.93 -7.50 -7.40
C TYR A 161 -14.10 -6.89 -6.00
N TRP A 162 -13.59 -5.67 -5.85
CA TRP A 162 -13.92 -4.79 -4.74
C TRP A 162 -14.56 -3.53 -5.31
N VAL A 163 -15.78 -3.21 -4.86
CA VAL A 163 -16.49 -2.01 -5.29
C VAL A 163 -16.23 -0.90 -4.29
N THR A 164 -15.78 0.25 -4.77
CA THR A 164 -15.56 1.46 -3.96
C THR A 164 -16.60 2.53 -4.28
N ASN A 165 -16.63 3.60 -3.48
CA ASN A 165 -17.33 4.82 -3.85
C ASN A 165 -16.70 5.44 -5.11
N ARG A 166 -17.37 6.44 -5.69
CA ARG A 166 -16.82 7.28 -6.77
C ARG A 166 -15.41 7.75 -6.41
N GLY A 167 -14.47 7.75 -7.36
CA GLY A 167 -13.06 8.00 -7.06
C GLY A 167 -12.80 9.28 -6.25
N THR A 168 -13.37 10.41 -6.69
CA THR A 168 -13.23 11.71 -6.00
C THR A 168 -13.95 11.76 -4.65
N GLN A 169 -15.05 11.02 -4.50
CA GLN A 169 -15.76 10.91 -3.22
C GLN A 169 -14.94 10.09 -2.22
N ASN A 170 -14.27 9.03 -2.68
CA ASN A 170 -13.45 8.17 -1.82
C ASN A 170 -12.30 8.98 -1.20
N ILE A 171 -11.60 9.79 -2.01
CA ILE A 171 -10.52 10.69 -1.55
C ILE A 171 -11.06 11.85 -0.71
N ALA A 172 -12.25 12.37 -1.02
CA ALA A 172 -12.92 13.36 -0.17
C ALA A 172 -13.21 12.80 1.23
N ASN A 173 -13.81 11.60 1.29
CA ASN A 173 -14.10 10.91 2.55
C ASN A 173 -12.83 10.68 3.37
N LEU A 174 -11.73 10.26 2.71
CA LEU A 174 -10.43 10.07 3.36
C LEU A 174 -9.98 11.32 4.11
N GLY A 175 -9.87 12.47 3.42
CA GLY A 175 -9.41 13.68 4.12
C GLY A 175 -10.39 14.23 5.12
N ASN A 176 -11.69 14.09 4.90
CA ASN A 176 -12.68 14.43 5.92
C ASN A 176 -12.45 13.58 7.18
N PHE A 177 -12.27 12.27 7.05
CA PHE A 177 -11.99 11.40 8.19
C PHE A 177 -10.68 11.77 8.90
N LEU A 178 -9.59 11.93 8.14
CA LEU A 178 -8.27 12.29 8.66
C LEU A 178 -8.30 13.61 9.45
N THR A 179 -9.00 14.61 8.93
CA THR A 179 -9.08 15.94 9.54
C THR A 179 -10.27 16.13 10.48
N THR A 180 -11.06 15.09 10.78
CA THR A 180 -12.14 15.15 11.78
C THR A 180 -11.96 14.08 12.85
N SER A 181 -12.05 12.80 12.47
CA SER A 181 -12.02 11.67 13.40
C SER A 181 -10.59 11.35 13.88
N GLN A 182 -9.59 11.52 13.01
CA GLN A 182 -8.17 11.36 13.38
C GLN A 182 -7.49 12.66 13.80
N TRP A 183 -8.23 13.77 13.86
CA TRP A 183 -7.67 15.06 14.27
C TRP A 183 -7.47 15.10 15.78
N PHE A 184 -6.22 15.12 16.21
CA PHE A 184 -5.82 15.23 17.60
C PHE A 184 -5.47 16.68 17.94
N ASP A 185 -6.24 17.26 18.85
CA ASP A 185 -6.02 18.60 19.37
C ASP A 185 -6.16 18.57 20.90
N ASN A 186 -5.04 18.33 21.58
CA ASN A 186 -4.96 18.30 23.03
C ASN A 186 -3.71 19.05 23.51
N SER A 187 -3.91 20.25 24.04
CA SER A 187 -2.85 21.10 24.56
C SER A 187 -2.21 20.58 25.85
N SER A 188 -2.83 19.63 26.56
CA SER A 188 -2.27 19.01 27.75
C SER A 188 -1.35 17.82 27.43
N ASP A 189 -1.24 17.43 26.17
CA ASP A 189 -0.39 16.32 25.76
C ASP A 189 1.10 16.71 25.83
N PRO A 190 1.93 15.96 26.56
CA PRO A 190 3.31 16.37 26.83
C PRO A 190 4.27 16.08 25.66
N PHE A 191 3.83 15.32 24.64
CA PHE A 191 4.69 14.83 23.56
C PHE A 191 4.75 15.77 22.36
N LYS A 192 4.12 16.96 22.45
CA LYS A 192 4.07 17.95 21.36
C LYS A 192 3.57 17.37 20.03
N ARG A 193 2.56 16.51 20.10
CA ARG A 193 1.87 15.91 18.95
C ARG A 193 0.55 16.61 18.59
N SER A 194 0.31 17.80 19.15
CA SER A 194 -0.92 18.56 18.95
C SER A 194 -0.64 19.96 18.38
N PRO A 195 -1.42 20.43 17.39
CA PRO A 195 -2.46 19.69 16.67
C PRO A 195 -1.88 18.76 15.60
N SER A 196 -2.49 17.61 15.34
CA SER A 196 -2.05 16.70 14.27
C SER A 196 -3.17 15.80 13.74
N VAL A 197 -2.89 15.11 12.64
CA VAL A 197 -3.59 13.87 12.29
C VAL A 197 -2.78 12.73 12.91
N ILE A 198 -3.36 12.03 13.89
CA ILE A 198 -2.71 10.93 14.62
C ILE A 198 -3.28 9.57 14.21
N SER A 199 -2.55 8.50 14.50
CA SER A 199 -3.02 7.12 14.34
C SER A 199 -4.37 6.87 15.01
N TYR A 200 -5.15 5.97 14.42
CA TYR A 200 -6.52 5.71 14.81
C TYR A 200 -6.81 4.23 14.77
N ASP A 201 -7.57 3.75 15.75
CA ASP A 201 -8.05 2.38 15.83
C ASP A 201 -9.53 2.35 15.43
N ARG A 202 -9.79 1.85 14.23
CA ARG A 202 -11.11 1.76 13.64
C ARG A 202 -12.03 0.74 14.32
N GLU A 203 -11.48 -0.27 14.97
CA GLU A 203 -12.32 -1.27 15.64
C GLU A 203 -12.95 -0.72 16.93
N VAL A 204 -12.29 0.25 17.59
CA VAL A 204 -12.84 0.93 18.78
C VAL A 204 -13.26 2.37 18.51
N ASN A 205 -13.04 2.87 17.29
CA ASN A 205 -13.36 4.22 16.84
C ASN A 205 -12.71 5.33 17.71
N SER A 206 -11.41 5.22 17.97
CA SER A 206 -10.68 6.23 18.72
C SER A 206 -9.26 6.43 18.21
N VAL A 207 -8.72 7.64 18.42
CA VAL A 207 -7.29 7.90 18.24
C VAL A 207 -6.44 6.99 19.14
N VAL A 208 -5.32 6.50 18.60
CA VAL A 208 -4.32 5.72 19.33
C VAL A 208 -3.42 6.70 20.06
N ARG A 209 -3.72 6.94 21.35
CA ARG A 209 -2.91 7.82 22.21
C ARG A 209 -1.68 7.14 22.78
N ASP A 210 -1.77 5.83 22.98
CA ASP A 210 -0.74 5.02 23.61
C ASP A 210 -0.64 3.68 22.87
N ASP A 211 0.57 3.32 22.48
CA ASP A 211 0.94 2.00 21.95
C ASP A 211 2.37 1.73 22.45
N PRO A 212 2.72 0.48 22.79
CA PRO A 212 4.10 0.16 23.18
C PRO A 212 5.10 0.43 22.05
N ARG A 213 4.69 0.44 20.78
CA ARG A 213 5.50 0.81 19.62
C ARG A 213 5.47 2.33 19.48
N ALA A 214 6.55 2.98 19.90
CA ALA A 214 6.57 4.44 20.09
C ALA A 214 6.20 5.26 18.86
N TRP A 215 6.44 4.73 17.66
CA TRP A 215 6.15 5.38 16.39
C TRP A 215 4.65 5.52 16.09
N ILE A 216 3.81 4.53 16.41
CA ILE A 216 2.37 4.56 16.09
C ILE A 216 1.67 5.83 16.63
N PRO A 217 1.78 6.17 17.93
CA PRO A 217 1.25 7.43 18.46
C PRO A 217 2.21 8.62 18.28
N GLY A 218 3.37 8.39 17.66
CA GLY A 218 4.54 9.27 17.66
C GLY A 218 4.71 10.16 16.44
N LEU A 219 3.76 10.14 15.50
CA LEU A 219 3.70 11.01 14.30
C LEU A 219 4.91 10.90 13.35
N SER A 220 5.75 9.90 13.48
CA SER A 220 6.85 9.64 12.54
C SER A 220 7.14 8.14 12.54
N ASP A 221 8.13 7.71 11.77
CA ASP A 221 8.19 6.35 11.21
C ASP A 221 7.00 6.09 10.26
N GLU A 222 7.03 5.07 9.38
CA GLU A 222 5.91 4.87 8.43
C GLU A 222 4.58 4.71 9.17
N ALA A 223 4.62 3.93 10.26
CA ALA A 223 3.44 3.59 11.05
C ALA A 223 2.87 4.72 11.89
N GLY A 224 3.62 5.81 12.09
CA GLY A 224 3.11 7.05 12.69
C GLY A 224 2.86 8.16 11.66
N ALA A 225 3.52 8.12 10.50
CA ALA A 225 3.49 9.17 9.51
C ALA A 225 2.34 9.05 8.50
N GLY A 226 1.93 7.83 8.16
CA GLY A 226 0.96 7.55 7.09
C GLY A 226 -0.30 8.40 7.13
N SER A 227 -0.86 8.60 8.32
CA SER A 227 -2.10 9.37 8.52
C SER A 227 -1.97 10.83 8.10
N TRP A 228 -0.99 11.57 8.64
CA TRP A 228 -0.80 12.98 8.25
C TRP A 228 -0.17 13.13 6.87
N LEU A 229 0.63 12.16 6.42
CA LEU A 229 1.18 12.16 5.08
C LEU A 229 0.06 12.04 4.04
N ALA A 230 -0.86 11.09 4.20
CA ALA A 230 -2.02 10.97 3.32
C ALA A 230 -2.90 12.22 3.35
N ALA A 231 -3.11 12.83 4.54
CA ALA A 231 -3.90 14.04 4.69
C ALA A 231 -3.31 15.23 3.93
N THR A 232 -1.97 15.37 3.95
CA THR A 232 -1.24 16.43 3.22
C THR A 232 -1.16 16.14 1.72
N MET A 233 -0.74 14.93 1.33
CA MET A 233 -0.57 14.54 -0.07
C MET A 233 -1.89 14.56 -0.86
N LYS A 234 -3.03 14.23 -0.24
CA LYS A 234 -4.32 14.37 -0.95
C LYS A 234 -4.61 15.82 -1.36
N GLN A 235 -4.07 16.84 -0.67
CA GLN A 235 -4.33 18.24 -1.02
C GLN A 235 -3.67 18.63 -2.33
N PHE A 236 -2.55 17.98 -2.69
CA PHE A 236 -1.94 18.16 -4.01
C PHE A 236 -2.91 17.77 -5.14
N ALA A 237 -3.68 16.68 -4.95
CA ALA A 237 -4.60 16.16 -5.96
C ALA A 237 -6.02 16.77 -5.88
N GLN A 238 -6.54 16.97 -4.67
CA GLN A 238 -7.90 17.42 -4.39
C GLN A 238 -7.92 18.33 -3.15
N PRO A 239 -7.50 19.61 -3.28
CA PRO A 239 -7.40 20.53 -2.15
C PRO A 239 -8.77 20.88 -1.56
N ASN A 240 -8.83 21.01 -0.23
CA ASN A 240 -10.01 21.47 0.51
C ASN A 240 -9.62 22.56 1.52
N ALA A 241 -10.34 23.70 1.52
CA ALA A 241 -9.98 24.87 2.33
C ALA A 241 -9.94 24.59 3.85
N ALA A 242 -10.90 23.83 4.37
CA ALA A 242 -10.97 23.52 5.81
C ALA A 242 -9.88 22.54 6.23
N GLU A 243 -9.61 21.55 5.38
CA GLU A 243 -8.52 20.59 5.59
C GLU A 243 -7.15 21.30 5.53
N VAL A 244 -6.91 22.14 4.51
CA VAL A 244 -5.66 22.92 4.36
C VAL A 244 -5.43 23.80 5.59
N THR A 245 -6.45 24.51 6.09
CA THR A 245 -6.33 25.34 7.30
C THR A 245 -5.83 24.54 8.51
N LYS A 246 -6.33 23.31 8.69
CA LYS A 246 -5.85 22.41 9.75
C LYS A 246 -4.41 21.97 9.50
N LEU A 247 -4.09 21.58 8.27
CA LEU A 247 -2.75 21.10 7.90
C LEU A 247 -1.68 22.20 8.00
N GLU A 248 -2.01 23.45 7.71
CA GLU A 248 -1.11 24.59 7.98
C GLU A 248 -0.81 24.72 9.49
N SER A 249 -1.82 24.56 10.34
CA SER A 249 -1.64 24.57 11.81
C SER A 249 -0.77 23.40 12.28
N PHE A 250 -1.01 22.19 11.74
CA PHE A 250 -0.16 21.02 12.00
C PHE A 250 1.30 21.28 11.58
N ILE A 251 1.53 21.75 10.35
CA ILE A 251 2.88 21.98 9.86
C ILE A 251 3.60 23.03 10.70
N ASN A 252 2.93 24.14 11.03
CA ASN A 252 3.55 25.25 11.74
C ASN A 252 3.82 24.99 13.23
N LYS A 253 3.02 24.12 13.88
CA LYS A 253 3.09 23.92 15.34
C LYS A 253 3.65 22.55 15.76
N THR A 254 3.49 21.54 14.91
CA THR A 254 3.77 20.14 15.25
C THR A 254 4.83 19.55 14.34
N LEU A 255 4.72 19.71 13.03
CA LEU A 255 5.76 19.18 12.15
C LEU A 255 7.05 19.99 12.31
N TRP A 256 6.99 21.29 12.03
CA TRP A 256 8.13 22.19 12.21
C TRP A 256 8.34 22.50 13.70
N GLY A 257 9.52 22.17 14.23
CA GLY A 257 9.92 22.42 15.62
C GLY A 257 9.60 21.29 16.60
N SER A 258 8.86 20.24 16.19
CA SER A 258 8.69 19.02 16.99
C SER A 258 9.09 17.77 16.22
N ILE A 259 8.39 17.36 15.15
CA ILE A 259 8.77 16.19 14.33
C ILE A 259 10.10 16.45 13.61
N GLN A 260 10.22 17.62 12.98
CA GLN A 260 11.44 18.12 12.37
C GLN A 260 12.05 19.24 13.23
N ASN A 261 13.34 19.14 13.53
CA ASN A 261 14.11 20.20 14.18
C ASN A 261 14.47 21.32 13.20
N SER A 262 14.83 22.50 13.70
CA SER A 262 15.13 23.68 12.86
C SER A 262 16.35 23.53 11.94
N ASP A 263 17.22 22.53 12.18
CA ASP A 263 18.35 22.20 11.30
C ASP A 263 17.94 21.25 10.14
N GLY A 264 16.65 20.89 10.04
CA GLY A 264 16.10 19.96 9.07
C GLY A 264 16.11 18.50 9.51
N SER A 265 16.67 18.16 10.69
CA SER A 265 16.74 16.78 11.15
C SER A 265 15.37 16.28 11.60
N VAL A 266 15.02 15.05 11.23
CA VAL A 266 13.68 14.46 11.48
C VAL A 266 13.80 13.37 12.52
N LYS A 267 12.96 13.42 13.56
CA LYS A 267 12.94 12.44 14.66
C LYS A 267 12.14 11.21 14.25
N LYS A 268 12.57 10.01 14.67
CA LYS A 268 11.82 8.76 14.48
C LYS A 268 10.45 8.75 15.16
N ALA A 269 10.28 9.44 16.28
CA ALA A 269 8.99 9.63 16.94
C ALA A 269 9.05 10.81 17.92
N VAL A 270 7.91 11.48 18.16
CA VAL A 270 7.78 12.45 19.26
C VAL A 270 7.23 11.86 20.56
N TYR A 271 6.64 10.66 20.49
CA TYR A 271 6.17 9.88 21.64
C TYR A 271 7.25 8.94 22.16
N PHE A 272 7.27 8.69 23.47
CA PHE A 272 8.23 7.81 24.13
C PHE A 272 7.66 7.25 25.44
N TYR A 273 8.24 6.18 25.96
CA TYR A 273 7.98 5.67 27.31
C TYR A 273 9.15 5.99 28.24
N GLN A 274 8.98 7.04 29.06
CA GLN A 274 9.96 7.44 30.07
C GLN A 274 9.26 8.21 31.20
N PRO A 275 8.61 7.52 32.16
CA PRO A 275 7.70 8.13 33.13
C PRO A 275 8.27 9.30 33.94
N ASN A 276 9.57 9.27 34.26
CA ASN A 276 10.22 10.33 35.04
C ASN A 276 10.33 11.68 34.29
N LEU A 277 10.22 11.71 32.96
CA LEU A 277 10.24 12.95 32.17
C LEU A 277 8.86 13.57 31.99
N VAL A 278 7.80 12.78 32.16
CA VAL A 278 6.40 13.23 32.02
C VAL A 278 5.56 12.73 33.20
N PRO A 279 5.89 13.12 34.45
CA PRO A 279 5.31 12.52 35.66
C PRO A 279 3.79 12.73 35.81
N GLN A 280 3.21 13.67 35.07
CA GLN A 280 1.76 13.93 35.04
C GLN A 280 1.03 13.10 33.97
N TYR A 281 1.76 12.44 33.06
CA TYR A 281 1.19 11.58 32.04
C TYR A 281 0.98 10.17 32.59
N ASN A 282 -0.26 9.69 32.53
CA ASN A 282 -0.61 8.37 33.02
C ASN A 282 -0.48 7.34 31.90
N TYR A 283 0.69 6.72 31.76
CA TYR A 283 0.86 5.58 30.86
C TYR A 283 -0.05 4.42 31.31
N PRO A 284 -0.87 3.84 30.42
CA PRO A 284 -1.73 2.72 30.76
C PRO A 284 -0.95 1.51 31.30
N SER A 285 -1.34 1.02 32.48
CA SER A 285 -0.76 -0.19 33.09
C SER A 285 -1.14 -1.49 32.37
N SER A 286 -2.15 -1.43 31.51
CA SER A 286 -2.57 -2.55 30.64
C SER A 286 -1.63 -2.79 29.45
N ILE A 287 -0.71 -1.86 29.17
CA ILE A 287 0.28 -2.00 28.10
C ILE A 287 1.58 -2.54 28.68
N ASN A 288 2.18 -3.52 28.00
CA ASN A 288 3.53 -3.98 28.31
C ASN A 288 4.57 -3.01 27.73
N TRP A 289 5.14 -2.17 28.59
CA TRP A 289 6.19 -1.21 28.24
C TRP A 289 7.62 -1.77 28.33
N GLY A 290 7.78 -3.04 28.72
CA GLY A 290 9.09 -3.70 28.85
C GLY A 290 9.65 -4.23 27.52
N ASN A 291 9.05 -3.87 26.39
CA ASN A 291 9.44 -4.36 25.06
C ASN A 291 10.47 -3.41 24.41
N TRP A 292 11.25 -3.94 23.48
CA TRP A 292 12.31 -3.18 22.80
C TRP A 292 11.81 -1.96 22.00
N TRP A 293 10.56 -1.99 21.54
CA TRP A 293 9.93 -0.90 20.78
C TRP A 293 9.28 0.18 21.66
N SER A 294 9.29 0.01 22.98
CA SER A 294 8.90 1.03 23.95
C SER A 294 10.06 1.99 24.20
N TRP A 295 10.39 2.74 23.16
CA TRP A 295 11.52 3.65 23.12
C TRP A 295 11.45 4.73 24.21
N ASN A 296 12.60 5.00 24.83
CA ASN A 296 12.75 6.18 25.69
C ASN A 296 12.90 7.45 24.83
N GLN A 297 12.98 8.63 25.45
CA GLN A 297 13.01 9.89 24.70
C GLN A 297 14.21 9.97 23.75
N ALA A 298 15.39 9.48 24.17
CA ALA A 298 16.58 9.53 23.34
C ALA A 298 16.45 8.68 22.07
N ALA A 299 15.88 7.48 22.18
CA ALA A 299 15.64 6.59 21.05
C ALA A 299 14.55 7.14 20.11
N SER A 300 13.45 7.67 20.64
CA SER A 300 12.40 8.30 19.84
C SER A 300 12.90 9.55 19.10
N PHE A 301 13.71 10.37 19.77
CA PHE A 301 14.21 11.64 19.20
C PHE A 301 15.44 11.47 18.33
N ALA A 302 15.97 10.25 18.18
CA ALA A 302 17.05 10.00 17.24
C ALA A 302 16.61 10.36 15.81
N THR A 303 17.55 10.89 15.03
CA THR A 303 17.29 11.45 13.69
C THR A 303 18.05 10.70 12.60
N ASP A 304 18.27 9.41 12.85
CA ASP A 304 19.23 8.55 12.18
C ASP A 304 18.61 7.65 11.11
N ARG A 305 17.34 7.89 10.72
CA ARG A 305 16.61 7.08 9.74
C ARG A 305 16.16 7.92 8.54
N ALA A 306 16.73 7.66 7.36
CA ALA A 306 16.46 8.45 6.15
C ALA A 306 15.01 8.38 5.66
N TYR A 307 14.33 7.26 5.88
CA TYR A 307 12.92 7.06 5.53
C TYR A 307 12.03 8.18 6.06
N ASP A 308 12.21 8.63 7.30
CA ASP A 308 11.37 9.65 7.94
C ASP A 308 11.46 11.02 7.24
N TYR A 309 12.61 11.31 6.64
CA TYR A 309 12.86 12.57 5.91
C TYR A 309 12.01 12.65 4.64
N VAL A 310 11.72 11.53 3.99
CA VAL A 310 10.91 11.49 2.76
C VAL A 310 9.48 11.98 3.03
N HIS A 311 8.88 11.51 4.12
CA HIS A 311 7.50 11.86 4.53
C HIS A 311 7.38 13.36 4.79
N VAL A 312 8.37 13.93 5.50
CA VAL A 312 8.42 15.36 5.80
C VAL A 312 8.60 16.18 4.52
N THR A 313 9.51 15.78 3.63
CA THR A 313 9.67 16.43 2.33
C THR A 313 8.38 16.37 1.52
N ALA A 314 7.67 15.24 1.52
CA ALA A 314 6.42 15.07 0.79
C ALA A 314 5.31 16.00 1.30
N ALA A 315 5.15 16.13 2.63
CA ALA A 315 4.19 17.08 3.20
C ALA A 315 4.49 18.53 2.81
N TYR A 316 5.76 18.94 2.86
CA TYR A 316 6.17 20.28 2.43
C TYR A 316 5.94 20.50 0.94
N TRP A 317 6.33 19.53 0.11
CA TRP A 317 6.12 19.60 -1.33
C TRP A 317 4.63 19.69 -1.70
N ALA A 318 3.76 18.92 -1.05
CA ALA A 318 2.31 18.97 -1.27
C ALA A 318 1.75 20.36 -0.96
N LEU A 319 2.09 20.97 0.18
CA LEU A 319 1.61 22.32 0.49
C LEU A 319 2.28 23.40 -0.35
N TYR A 320 3.52 23.23 -0.81
CA TYR A 320 4.09 24.11 -1.83
C TYR A 320 3.20 24.13 -3.07
N ARG A 321 2.78 22.97 -3.60
CA ARG A 321 1.90 22.90 -4.77
C ARG A 321 0.56 23.56 -4.53
N VAL A 322 -0.03 23.40 -3.34
CA VAL A 322 -1.30 24.03 -2.98
C VAL A 322 -1.13 25.55 -2.88
N ALA A 323 -0.12 26.03 -2.14
CA ALA A 323 0.16 27.45 -1.98
C ALA A 323 0.44 28.15 -3.31
N ARG A 324 1.16 27.46 -4.20
CA ARG A 324 1.55 28.00 -5.51
C ARG A 324 0.40 28.09 -6.51
N ASN A 325 -0.52 27.12 -6.49
CA ASN A 325 -1.60 26.99 -7.49
C ASN A 325 -2.95 27.49 -6.98
N TYR A 326 -3.15 27.52 -5.66
CA TYR A 326 -4.39 27.92 -4.99
C TYR A 326 -4.08 28.89 -3.82
N PRO A 327 -3.49 30.07 -4.10
CA PRO A 327 -2.97 30.97 -3.05
C PRO A 327 -4.04 31.49 -2.08
N SER A 328 -5.33 31.43 -2.43
CA SER A 328 -6.42 31.79 -1.52
C SER A 328 -6.67 30.75 -0.41
N LEU A 329 -6.15 29.53 -0.56
CA LEU A 329 -6.36 28.43 0.39
C LEU A 329 -5.29 28.36 1.49
N VAL A 330 -4.13 28.98 1.29
CA VAL A 330 -2.95 28.91 2.18
C VAL A 330 -2.67 30.31 2.73
N LYS A 331 -2.51 30.44 4.05
CA LYS A 331 -2.44 31.74 4.72
C LYS A 331 -1.27 31.89 5.70
N THR A 332 -0.66 30.78 6.11
CA THR A 332 0.35 30.75 7.18
C THR A 332 1.74 31.01 6.63
N HIS A 333 2.12 30.30 5.57
CA HIS A 333 3.42 30.44 4.90
C HIS A 333 3.22 30.59 3.39
N ASP A 334 4.12 31.29 2.72
CA ASP A 334 4.12 31.37 1.25
C ASP A 334 4.68 30.08 0.61
N TRP A 335 4.52 29.96 -0.71
CA TRP A 335 4.97 28.76 -1.42
C TRP A 335 6.50 28.60 -1.37
N GLN A 336 7.24 29.70 -1.30
CA GLN A 336 8.70 29.71 -1.20
C GLN A 336 9.18 29.09 0.11
N TRP A 337 8.50 29.37 1.21
CA TRP A 337 8.82 28.76 2.50
C TRP A 337 8.67 27.24 2.42
N TYR A 338 7.52 26.74 1.93
CA TYR A 338 7.27 25.30 1.83
C TYR A 338 8.31 24.56 0.97
N ILE A 339 8.61 25.08 -0.23
CA ILE A 339 9.60 24.41 -1.12
C ILE A 339 11.02 24.47 -0.54
N ASN A 340 11.38 25.54 0.20
CA ASN A 340 12.67 25.61 0.87
C ASN A 340 12.77 24.65 2.06
N GLN A 341 11.68 24.41 2.82
CA GLN A 341 11.67 23.36 3.85
C GLN A 341 11.84 21.96 3.27
N ALA A 342 11.20 21.69 2.12
CA ALA A 342 11.40 20.44 1.39
C ALA A 342 12.89 20.23 1.02
N VAL A 343 13.57 21.26 0.49
CA VAL A 343 15.00 21.22 0.16
C VAL A 343 15.89 21.09 1.40
N LEU A 344 15.59 21.81 2.48
CA LEU A 344 16.32 21.72 3.74
C LEU A 344 16.31 20.28 4.28
N THR A 345 15.16 19.62 4.21
CA THR A 345 14.97 18.23 4.64
C THR A 345 15.84 17.28 3.82
N VAL A 346 15.80 17.37 2.48
CA VAL A 346 16.64 16.56 1.57
C VAL A 346 18.14 16.83 1.82
N LYS A 347 18.51 18.10 2.00
CA LYS A 347 19.89 18.49 2.33
C LYS A 347 20.33 17.81 3.61
N ARG A 348 19.53 17.87 4.67
CA ARG A 348 19.91 17.31 5.98
C ARG A 348 20.02 15.79 5.93
N MET A 349 19.08 15.12 5.26
CA MET A 349 19.11 13.66 5.05
C MET A 349 20.41 13.19 4.38
N THR A 350 20.98 14.02 3.50
CA THR A 350 22.14 13.68 2.65
C THR A 350 23.46 14.33 3.08
N ASP A 351 23.49 15.02 4.23
CA ASP A 351 24.69 15.70 4.76
C ASP A 351 25.57 14.79 5.63
N GLY A 352 25.27 13.49 5.68
CA GLY A 352 25.94 12.50 6.53
C GLY A 352 25.34 12.38 7.93
N GLY A 353 25.59 11.23 8.57
CA GLY A 353 25.10 10.93 9.93
C GLY A 353 23.64 10.45 10.01
N VAL A 354 22.99 10.21 8.87
CA VAL A 354 21.67 9.58 8.76
C VAL A 354 21.86 8.20 8.13
N GLY A 355 21.30 7.16 8.76
CA GLY A 355 21.33 5.78 8.28
C GLY A 355 20.38 5.56 7.11
N TYR A 356 20.66 4.50 6.33
CA TYR A 356 19.88 4.09 5.13
C TYR A 356 19.79 5.15 4.02
N THR A 357 20.51 6.27 4.14
CA THR A 357 20.49 7.34 3.12
C THR A 357 20.84 6.84 1.72
N ASN A 358 21.64 5.78 1.58
CA ASN A 358 22.01 5.22 0.29
C ASN A 358 21.15 4.02 -0.13
N ASP A 359 20.12 3.66 0.63
CA ASP A 359 19.13 2.67 0.19
C ASP A 359 18.07 3.34 -0.68
N GLY A 360 17.27 2.55 -1.39
CA GLY A 360 16.04 3.05 -2.00
C GLY A 360 15.00 3.32 -0.90
N LEU A 361 14.43 4.53 -0.86
CA LEU A 361 13.51 4.94 0.19
C LEU A 361 12.04 4.88 -0.30
N MET A 362 11.11 4.62 0.62
CA MET A 362 9.68 4.68 0.33
C MET A 362 9.21 6.12 0.10
N ASP A 363 8.26 6.31 -0.82
CA ASP A 363 7.74 7.60 -1.27
C ASP A 363 8.77 8.54 -1.94
N GLU A 364 9.99 8.05 -2.19
CA GLU A 364 11.11 8.81 -2.71
C GLU A 364 10.83 9.47 -4.06
N THR A 365 9.85 8.99 -4.82
CA THR A 365 9.39 9.64 -6.05
C THR A 365 9.10 11.14 -5.85
N VAL A 366 8.74 11.55 -4.63
CA VAL A 366 8.53 12.97 -4.29
C VAL A 366 9.78 13.83 -4.45
N PHE A 367 10.99 13.29 -4.27
CA PHE A 367 12.24 14.03 -4.51
C PHE A 367 12.44 14.34 -6.00
N ARG A 368 11.99 13.43 -6.88
CA ARG A 368 11.95 13.68 -8.33
C ARG A 368 10.97 14.78 -8.67
N MET A 369 9.76 14.74 -8.11
CA MET A 369 8.75 15.79 -8.28
C MET A 369 9.24 17.15 -7.74
N LEU A 370 9.94 17.15 -6.61
CA LEU A 370 10.56 18.35 -6.05
C LEU A 370 11.60 18.94 -7.00
N LEU A 371 12.52 18.14 -7.56
CA LEU A 371 13.51 18.65 -8.49
C LEU A 371 12.89 19.24 -9.77
N ASP A 372 11.85 18.60 -10.33
CA ASP A 372 11.12 19.16 -11.48
C ASP A 372 10.54 20.55 -11.15
N ASP A 373 10.02 20.69 -9.93
CA ASP A 373 9.42 21.94 -9.47
C ASP A 373 10.47 23.01 -9.15
N LEU A 374 11.62 22.64 -8.57
CA LEU A 374 12.75 23.55 -8.36
C LEU A 374 13.28 24.10 -9.68
N GLN A 375 13.40 23.26 -10.71
CA GLN A 375 13.79 23.67 -12.05
C GLN A 375 12.73 24.60 -12.66
N ARG A 376 11.44 24.26 -12.53
CA ARG A 376 10.34 25.11 -13.04
C ARG A 376 10.31 26.49 -12.39
N GLU A 377 10.54 26.60 -11.09
CA GLU A 377 10.56 27.89 -10.37
C GLU A 377 11.88 28.66 -10.55
N GLY A 378 12.86 28.12 -11.28
CA GLY A 378 14.16 28.78 -11.52
C GLY A 378 15.09 28.79 -10.30
N LEU A 379 14.88 27.90 -9.34
CA LEU A 379 15.68 27.79 -8.11
C LEU A 379 16.95 26.96 -8.36
N THR A 380 17.81 27.42 -9.25
CA THR A 380 18.95 26.65 -9.80
C THR A 380 19.87 26.09 -8.72
N ALA A 381 20.22 26.86 -7.68
CA ALA A 381 21.09 26.37 -6.60
C ALA A 381 20.46 25.20 -5.82
N ASN A 382 19.15 25.29 -5.53
CA ASN A 382 18.42 24.22 -4.85
C ASN A 382 18.27 23.00 -5.76
N ALA A 383 17.97 23.20 -7.05
CA ALA A 383 17.88 22.13 -8.03
C ALA A 383 19.21 21.38 -8.16
N SER A 384 20.33 22.08 -8.33
CA SER A 384 21.66 21.48 -8.40
C SER A 384 22.03 20.73 -7.11
N LEU A 385 21.63 21.24 -5.95
CA LEU A 385 21.82 20.53 -4.68
C LEU A 385 21.05 19.19 -4.69
N VAL A 386 19.74 19.21 -4.93
CA VAL A 386 18.93 17.97 -4.91
C VAL A 386 19.44 16.98 -5.96
N GLU A 387 19.67 17.43 -7.20
CA GLU A 387 20.16 16.59 -8.29
C GLU A 387 21.50 15.93 -7.97
N SER A 388 22.48 16.69 -7.47
CA SER A 388 23.81 16.14 -7.14
C SER A 388 23.75 15.11 -6.01
N ARG A 389 22.91 15.34 -5.00
CA ARG A 389 22.73 14.38 -3.89
C ARG A 389 22.07 13.08 -4.36
N MET A 390 21.10 13.17 -5.26
CA MET A 390 20.42 11.99 -5.81
C MET A 390 21.30 11.25 -6.82
N SER A 391 22.12 11.96 -7.60
CA SER A 391 23.13 11.35 -8.47
C SER A 391 24.16 10.55 -7.67
N ALA A 392 24.62 11.05 -6.52
CA ALA A 392 25.54 10.32 -5.67
C ALA A 392 24.94 9.01 -5.13
N ARG A 393 23.65 8.99 -4.80
CA ARG A 393 22.93 7.78 -4.36
C ARG A 393 22.76 6.80 -5.51
N GLU A 394 22.37 7.28 -6.68
CA GLU A 394 22.20 6.44 -7.88
C GLU A 394 23.50 5.77 -8.32
N GLN A 395 24.65 6.45 -8.21
CA GLN A 395 25.95 5.85 -8.50
C GLN A 395 26.29 4.67 -7.58
N VAL A 396 25.80 4.66 -6.34
CA VAL A 396 25.92 3.50 -5.44
C VAL A 396 25.09 2.34 -6.00
N TRP A 397 23.83 2.60 -6.34
CA TRP A 397 22.92 1.58 -6.87
C TRP A 397 23.39 0.98 -8.20
N ALA A 398 23.95 1.79 -9.10
CA ALA A 398 24.51 1.35 -10.37
C ALA A 398 25.71 0.39 -10.18
N GLY A 399 26.40 0.49 -9.05
CA GLY A 399 27.50 -0.41 -8.66
C GLY A 399 27.03 -1.71 -7.99
N GLU A 400 25.75 -1.81 -7.61
CA GLU A 400 25.21 -2.95 -6.89
C GLU A 400 24.47 -3.92 -7.82
N ARG A 401 24.63 -5.22 -7.58
CA ARG A 401 23.89 -6.23 -8.33
C ARG A 401 22.38 -6.19 -8.04
N TYR A 402 22.02 -5.84 -6.81
CA TYR A 402 20.65 -5.82 -6.31
C TYR A 402 20.43 -4.58 -5.41
N PRO A 403 20.21 -3.38 -5.98
CA PRO A 403 20.08 -2.13 -5.22
C PRO A 403 18.69 -1.99 -4.56
N PHE A 404 18.21 -3.07 -3.94
CA PHE A 404 16.88 -3.17 -3.34
C PHE A 404 16.96 -3.52 -1.85
N GLY A 405 18.12 -3.29 -1.24
CA GLY A 405 18.30 -3.44 0.20
C GLY A 405 17.44 -2.45 0.99
N SER A 406 17.11 -2.83 2.21
CA SER A 406 16.35 -2.04 3.19
C SER A 406 16.75 -2.51 4.60
N GLU A 407 16.28 -1.82 5.63
CA GLU A 407 16.42 -2.21 7.03
C GLU A 407 15.76 -3.56 7.36
N MET A 408 14.79 -4.00 6.55
CA MET A 408 14.07 -5.26 6.73
C MET A 408 14.20 -6.18 5.51
N ALA A 409 14.18 -7.49 5.75
CA ALA A 409 14.24 -8.49 4.69
C ALA A 409 13.01 -8.44 3.78
N TRP A 410 13.22 -8.65 2.47
CA TRP A 410 12.17 -8.66 1.44
C TRP A 410 11.35 -7.36 1.34
N ASP A 411 11.84 -6.26 1.92
CA ASP A 411 11.20 -4.99 1.71
C ASP A 411 11.39 -4.54 0.27
N SER A 412 10.29 -4.14 -0.34
CA SER A 412 10.21 -3.72 -1.73
C SER A 412 9.70 -2.29 -1.87
N THR A 413 9.85 -1.45 -0.85
CA THR A 413 9.35 -0.07 -0.91
C THR A 413 10.27 0.85 -1.73
N GLY A 414 11.59 0.61 -1.72
CA GLY A 414 12.59 1.48 -2.35
C GLY A 414 12.67 1.43 -3.88
N GLN A 415 12.06 0.44 -4.53
CA GLN A 415 12.13 0.23 -5.98
C GLN A 415 11.63 1.44 -6.76
N GLU A 416 10.67 2.20 -6.23
CA GLU A 416 10.18 3.39 -6.92
C GLU A 416 11.23 4.49 -7.07
N GLY A 417 11.99 4.79 -6.00
CA GLY A 417 13.06 5.77 -6.01
C GLY A 417 14.22 5.32 -6.90
N VAL A 418 14.64 4.06 -6.74
CA VAL A 418 15.72 3.47 -7.56
C VAL A 418 15.37 3.54 -9.04
N TYR A 419 14.14 3.19 -9.43
CA TYR A 419 13.71 3.31 -10.83
C TYR A 419 13.66 4.77 -11.30
N ALA A 420 13.08 5.67 -10.51
CA ALA A 420 12.91 7.07 -10.90
C ALA A 420 14.26 7.74 -11.21
N TRP A 421 15.27 7.50 -10.37
CA TRP A 421 16.60 8.08 -10.54
C TRP A 421 17.45 7.37 -11.57
N ALA A 422 17.46 6.03 -11.61
CA ALA A 422 18.15 5.30 -12.67
C ALA A 422 17.65 5.73 -14.06
N LYS A 423 16.33 5.89 -14.21
CA LYS A 423 15.74 6.43 -15.44
C LYS A 423 16.19 7.87 -15.72
N TYR A 424 16.16 8.74 -14.70
CA TYR A 424 16.56 10.15 -14.84
C TYR A 424 18.03 10.30 -15.27
N PHE A 425 18.93 9.49 -14.72
CA PHE A 425 20.37 9.50 -15.04
C PHE A 425 20.75 8.58 -16.21
N ASN A 426 19.78 8.01 -16.93
CA ASN A 426 19.97 7.12 -18.07
C ASN A 426 20.66 5.77 -17.76
N ASP A 427 20.62 5.29 -16.50
CA ASP A 427 20.95 3.92 -16.15
C ASP A 427 19.80 2.96 -16.52
N THR A 428 19.80 2.56 -17.78
CA THR A 428 18.84 1.60 -18.33
C THR A 428 18.94 0.20 -17.73
N THR A 429 20.10 -0.19 -17.19
CA THR A 429 20.32 -1.53 -16.62
C THR A 429 19.60 -1.64 -15.29
N THR A 430 19.85 -0.69 -14.39
CA THR A 430 19.18 -0.64 -13.08
C THR A 430 17.69 -0.44 -13.24
N ALA A 431 17.26 0.48 -14.11
CA ALA A 431 15.84 0.70 -14.38
C ALA A 431 15.13 -0.58 -14.88
N THR A 432 15.76 -1.34 -15.80
CA THR A 432 15.20 -2.61 -16.30
C THR A 432 15.15 -3.68 -15.22
N ASN A 433 16.19 -3.76 -14.37
CA ASN A 433 16.22 -4.70 -13.25
C ASN A 433 15.10 -4.42 -12.25
N VAL A 434 14.78 -3.15 -11.97
CA VAL A 434 13.63 -2.78 -11.13
C VAL A 434 12.31 -3.28 -11.74
N ILE A 435 12.08 -3.03 -13.04
CA ILE A 435 10.83 -3.49 -13.68
C ILE A 435 10.71 -5.02 -13.60
N ASN A 436 11.79 -5.74 -13.90
CA ASN A 436 11.79 -7.19 -13.86
C ASN A 436 11.60 -7.75 -12.44
N SER A 437 12.19 -7.10 -11.42
CA SER A 437 12.00 -7.52 -10.03
C SER A 437 10.56 -7.33 -9.59
N ILE A 438 9.94 -6.18 -9.86
CA ILE A 438 8.54 -5.92 -9.52
C ILE A 438 7.61 -6.94 -10.18
N LEU A 439 7.80 -7.23 -11.47
CA LEU A 439 6.97 -8.21 -12.18
C LEU A 439 7.08 -9.63 -11.59
N ALA A 440 8.19 -9.97 -10.93
CA ALA A 440 8.37 -11.28 -10.31
C ALA A 440 7.44 -11.52 -9.11
N TYR A 441 7.02 -10.46 -8.42
CA TYR A 441 6.20 -10.57 -7.20
C TYR A 441 4.86 -9.82 -7.27
N GLN A 442 4.57 -9.05 -8.32
CA GLN A 442 3.30 -8.33 -8.50
C GLN A 442 2.47 -8.93 -9.65
N PRO A 443 1.40 -9.70 -9.36
CA PRO A 443 0.77 -10.56 -10.36
C PRO A 443 -0.51 -9.98 -10.99
N THR A 444 -0.98 -10.57 -12.10
CA THR A 444 -2.26 -10.24 -12.78
C THR A 444 -3.40 -11.21 -12.44
N VAL A 445 -3.53 -11.65 -11.18
CA VAL A 445 -4.58 -12.61 -10.76
C VAL A 445 -5.98 -11.98 -10.90
N PRO A 446 -7.03 -12.71 -11.36
CA PRO A 446 -8.40 -12.20 -11.48
C PRO A 446 -9.14 -12.09 -10.13
N HIS A 447 -8.52 -11.36 -9.20
CA HIS A 447 -8.98 -11.19 -7.84
C HIS A 447 -8.54 -9.83 -7.31
N TRP A 448 -9.48 -9.02 -6.81
CA TRP A 448 -9.23 -7.69 -6.26
C TRP A 448 -8.01 -7.63 -5.35
N GLY A 449 -7.97 -8.46 -4.30
CA GLY A 449 -6.89 -8.49 -3.31
C GLY A 449 -5.52 -8.97 -3.80
N TYR A 450 -5.43 -9.68 -4.92
CA TYR A 450 -4.16 -10.23 -5.42
C TYR A 450 -3.67 -9.55 -6.70
N ASN A 451 -4.56 -8.94 -7.48
CA ASN A 451 -4.22 -8.24 -8.70
C ASN A 451 -3.39 -6.99 -8.39
N GLY A 452 -2.18 -6.90 -8.95
CA GLY A 452 -1.28 -5.77 -8.68
C GLY A 452 -0.80 -5.68 -7.22
N ASN A 453 -1.03 -6.71 -6.41
CA ASN A 453 -0.61 -6.73 -5.00
C ASN A 453 0.79 -7.36 -4.89
N ALA A 454 1.79 -6.56 -4.52
CA ALA A 454 3.18 -7.00 -4.37
C ALA A 454 3.38 -7.93 -3.16
N ARG A 455 4.22 -8.95 -3.31
CA ARG A 455 4.89 -9.80 -2.28
C ARG A 455 5.19 -9.13 -0.92
N ARG A 456 4.36 -9.27 0.13
CA ARG A 456 4.58 -8.67 1.48
C ARG A 456 3.92 -9.45 2.61
N TYR A 457 4.61 -9.53 3.76
CA TYR A 457 4.23 -10.44 4.85
C TYR A 457 4.32 -9.92 6.30
N TRP A 458 5.26 -9.03 6.63
CA TRP A 458 5.67 -8.82 8.03
C TRP A 458 5.27 -7.45 8.62
N ASP A 459 4.96 -6.44 7.80
CA ASP A 459 4.64 -5.07 8.26
C ASP A 459 3.53 -5.00 9.34
N ASN A 460 2.55 -5.91 9.34
CA ASN A 460 1.52 -6.01 10.39
C ASN A 460 2.11 -6.19 11.80
N VAL A 461 3.32 -6.74 11.95
CA VAL A 461 4.02 -6.81 13.24
C VAL A 461 4.38 -5.42 13.76
N TYR A 462 4.73 -4.49 12.86
CA TYR A 462 5.24 -3.16 13.20
C TYR A 462 4.16 -2.07 13.14
N GLY A 463 3.29 -2.08 12.13
CA GLY A 463 2.19 -1.11 11.98
C GLY A 463 0.80 -1.63 12.33
N GLY A 464 0.59 -2.95 12.23
CA GLY A 464 -0.73 -3.59 12.36
C GLY A 464 -1.33 -3.54 13.75
N LYS A 465 -2.67 -3.50 13.82
CA LYS A 465 -3.39 -3.84 15.05
C LYS A 465 -3.29 -5.33 15.34
N LEU A 466 -3.58 -6.15 14.33
CA LEU A 466 -3.40 -7.60 14.43
C LEU A 466 -1.99 -7.96 13.98
N GLN A 467 -1.08 -8.04 14.95
CA GLN A 467 0.32 -8.40 14.71
C GLN A 467 0.48 -9.86 14.34
N ARG A 468 0.88 -10.14 13.09
CA ARG A 468 1.27 -11.47 12.62
C ARG A 468 1.99 -11.39 11.27
N ILE A 469 2.67 -12.48 10.92
CA ILE A 469 3.27 -12.66 9.60
C ILE A 469 2.28 -13.36 8.68
N GLU A 470 1.75 -12.63 7.71
CA GLU A 470 0.75 -13.10 6.76
C GLU A 470 0.83 -12.33 5.46
N ARG A 471 0.34 -12.90 4.36
CA ARG A 471 0.22 -12.15 3.11
C ARG A 471 -0.69 -10.92 3.33
N GLN A 472 -0.14 -9.73 3.16
CA GLN A 472 -0.90 -8.48 3.26
C GLN A 472 -1.48 -8.12 1.90
N LEU A 473 -2.78 -7.82 1.82
CA LEU A 473 -3.40 -7.35 0.59
C LEU A 473 -3.56 -5.83 0.63
N HIS A 474 -3.12 -5.18 -0.46
CA HIS A 474 -3.13 -3.73 -0.66
C HIS A 474 -2.39 -2.94 0.44
N HIS A 475 -1.29 -3.51 0.94
CA HIS A 475 -0.26 -2.71 1.62
C HIS A 475 0.29 -1.62 0.69
N TYR A 476 0.59 -0.43 1.24
CA TYR A 476 0.96 0.77 0.47
C TYR A 476 2.13 0.52 -0.52
N GLY A 477 3.09 -0.33 -0.13
CA GLY A 477 4.22 -0.69 -0.99
C GLY A 477 3.81 -1.29 -2.35
N SER A 478 2.64 -1.92 -2.48
CA SER A 478 2.12 -2.36 -3.78
C SER A 478 1.78 -1.18 -4.71
N GLY A 479 1.31 -0.07 -4.14
CA GLY A 479 1.09 1.19 -4.85
C GLY A 479 2.41 1.82 -5.30
N LEU A 480 3.42 1.82 -4.43
CA LEU A 480 4.77 2.30 -4.76
C LEU A 480 5.38 1.50 -5.91
N ASN A 481 5.33 0.17 -5.85
CA ASN A 481 5.82 -0.71 -6.92
C ASN A 481 5.05 -0.52 -8.24
N ALA A 482 3.84 0.02 -8.22
CA ALA A 482 3.10 0.30 -9.44
C ALA A 482 3.59 1.56 -10.18
N LEU A 483 4.23 2.52 -9.49
CA LEU A 483 4.74 3.75 -10.10
C LEU A 483 5.80 3.48 -11.19
N PRO A 484 6.83 2.63 -10.97
CA PRO A 484 7.76 2.25 -12.03
C PRO A 484 7.09 1.62 -13.24
N LEU A 485 6.09 0.74 -13.03
CA LEU A 485 5.43 0.02 -14.11
C LEU A 485 4.63 0.98 -15.02
N ILE A 486 3.88 1.91 -14.42
CA ILE A 486 3.13 2.92 -15.18
C ILE A 486 4.05 3.95 -15.82
N SER A 487 5.14 4.36 -15.14
CA SER A 487 6.15 5.24 -15.74
C SER A 487 6.84 4.58 -16.93
N GLN A 488 7.18 3.29 -16.85
CA GLN A 488 7.77 2.53 -17.95
C GLN A 488 6.79 2.40 -19.12
N PHE A 489 5.53 2.05 -18.85
CA PHE A 489 4.49 2.02 -19.87
C PHE A 489 4.30 3.38 -20.55
N THR A 490 4.30 4.47 -19.78
CA THR A 490 4.08 5.82 -20.33
C THR A 490 5.22 6.24 -21.26
N SER A 491 6.47 5.85 -20.96
CA SER A 491 7.62 6.06 -21.85
C SER A 491 7.66 5.11 -23.04
N ASN A 492 7.08 3.91 -22.92
CA ASN A 492 6.97 2.93 -24.00
C ASN A 492 5.57 2.28 -24.01
N PRO A 493 4.57 2.93 -24.65
CA PRO A 493 3.16 2.56 -24.53
C PRO A 493 2.75 1.36 -25.40
N THR A 494 3.65 0.41 -25.59
CA THR A 494 3.43 -0.82 -26.36
C THR A 494 3.24 -2.04 -25.46
N ASP A 495 3.74 -1.99 -24.22
CA ASP A 495 3.69 -3.08 -23.28
C ASP A 495 2.43 -3.01 -22.38
N LEU A 496 1.32 -3.53 -22.90
CA LEU A 496 0.03 -3.53 -22.17
C LEU A 496 0.04 -4.35 -20.89
N TYR A 497 1.00 -5.27 -20.70
CA TYR A 497 1.09 -6.01 -19.45
C TYR A 497 1.54 -5.10 -18.30
N LEU A 498 2.49 -4.19 -18.56
CA LEU A 498 2.89 -3.18 -17.58
C LEU A 498 1.72 -2.26 -17.20
N LEU A 499 0.93 -1.83 -18.18
CA LEU A 499 -0.29 -1.05 -17.91
C LEU A 499 -1.25 -1.81 -17.00
N ARG A 500 -1.50 -3.09 -17.27
CA ARG A 500 -2.41 -3.93 -16.47
C ARG A 500 -1.92 -4.11 -15.03
N VAL A 501 -0.65 -4.48 -14.84
CA VAL A 501 -0.09 -4.71 -13.50
C VAL A 501 0.04 -3.39 -12.72
N GLY A 502 0.51 -2.34 -13.39
CA GLY A 502 0.66 -1.02 -12.80
C GLY A 502 -0.67 -0.42 -12.40
N PHE A 503 -1.68 -0.43 -13.28
CA PHE A 503 -3.00 0.11 -12.93
C PHE A 503 -3.62 -0.65 -11.77
N ALA A 504 -3.48 -1.98 -11.75
CA ALA A 504 -3.97 -2.80 -10.66
C ALA A 504 -3.37 -2.39 -9.31
N GLY A 505 -2.04 -2.22 -9.24
CA GLY A 505 -1.36 -1.78 -8.02
C GLY A 505 -1.74 -0.36 -7.59
N LEU A 506 -1.88 0.58 -8.54
CA LEU A 506 -2.35 1.94 -8.26
C LEU A 506 -3.80 1.99 -7.75
N SER A 507 -4.64 1.07 -8.21
CA SER A 507 -6.05 1.02 -7.80
C SER A 507 -6.24 0.39 -6.41
N GLY A 508 -5.30 -0.44 -5.96
CA GLY A 508 -5.36 -1.17 -4.68
C GLY A 508 -5.69 -0.29 -3.47
N PRO A 509 -4.92 0.79 -3.21
CA PRO A 509 -5.16 1.70 -2.08
C PRO A 509 -6.57 2.28 -1.99
N MET A 510 -7.31 2.36 -3.10
CA MET A 510 -8.70 2.82 -3.08
C MET A 510 -9.63 1.88 -2.30
N SER A 511 -9.28 0.59 -2.21
CA SER A 511 -10.05 -0.39 -1.44
C SER A 511 -9.83 -0.31 0.07
N ASN A 512 -8.68 0.22 0.49
CA ASN A 512 -8.32 0.42 1.89
C ASN A 512 -9.21 1.45 2.59
N ILE A 513 -9.83 2.37 1.83
CA ILE A 513 -10.69 3.43 2.33
C ILE A 513 -12.10 2.89 2.52
N ASP A 514 -12.55 2.84 3.77
CA ASP A 514 -13.91 2.42 4.12
C ASP A 514 -14.97 3.47 3.74
N GLN A 515 -16.26 3.12 3.88
CA GLN A 515 -17.35 4.04 3.53
C GLN A 515 -17.35 5.34 4.36
N GLY A 516 -16.80 5.31 5.57
CA GLY A 516 -16.64 6.46 6.45
C GLY A 516 -15.38 7.30 6.17
N GLY A 517 -14.47 6.81 5.32
CA GLY A 517 -13.22 7.47 4.97
C GLY A 517 -12.00 7.01 5.76
N PHE A 518 -12.12 6.04 6.68
CA PHE A 518 -10.94 5.48 7.34
C PHE A 518 -10.14 4.65 6.34
N ALA A 519 -8.84 4.92 6.21
CA ALA A 519 -7.93 4.07 5.45
C ALA A 519 -7.34 3.00 6.38
N SER A 520 -7.43 1.74 6.00
CA SER A 520 -6.73 0.65 6.68
C SER A 520 -5.38 0.43 6.04
N ALA A 521 -4.37 0.00 6.78
CA ALA A 521 -3.06 -0.17 6.16
C ALA A 521 -2.90 -1.42 5.31
N SER A 522 -3.62 -2.49 5.64
CA SER A 522 -3.70 -3.68 4.80
C SER A 522 -4.98 -4.49 5.08
N PHE A 523 -5.26 -5.45 4.21
CA PHE A 523 -6.27 -6.49 4.46
C PHE A 523 -5.59 -7.81 4.84
N HIS A 524 -6.03 -8.38 5.96
CA HIS A 524 -5.59 -9.67 6.48
C HIS A 524 -6.14 -10.82 5.62
N SER A 525 -5.26 -11.63 5.03
CA SER A 525 -5.63 -12.60 3.99
C SER A 525 -5.89 -14.02 4.49
N PHE A 526 -5.58 -14.35 5.74
CA PHE A 526 -5.87 -15.67 6.28
C PHE A 526 -7.37 -15.96 6.26
N ALA A 527 -7.70 -17.21 5.91
CA ALA A 527 -9.06 -17.66 5.64
C ALA A 527 -10.02 -17.56 6.84
N ASP A 528 -9.49 -17.49 8.06
CA ASP A 528 -10.21 -17.30 9.32
C ASP A 528 -10.40 -15.84 9.73
N THR A 529 -9.78 -14.89 9.01
CA THR A 529 -9.69 -13.49 9.42
C THR A 529 -10.33 -12.54 8.42
N LEU A 530 -9.91 -12.59 7.14
CA LEU A 530 -10.48 -11.85 6.00
C LEU A 530 -11.12 -10.49 6.33
N LYS A 531 -10.32 -9.58 6.91
CA LYS A 531 -10.77 -8.25 7.34
C LYS A 531 -9.69 -7.20 7.08
N TRP A 532 -10.12 -5.93 7.00
CA TRP A 532 -9.21 -4.79 7.05
C TRP A 532 -8.57 -4.65 8.43
N ASP A 533 -7.28 -4.28 8.49
CA ASP A 533 -6.62 -3.97 9.76
C ASP A 533 -7.26 -2.75 10.43
N GLY A 534 -7.21 -2.72 11.77
CA GLY A 534 -7.82 -1.67 12.57
C GLY A 534 -7.04 -0.35 12.55
N ILE A 535 -5.77 -0.34 12.13
CA ILE A 535 -4.89 0.83 12.14
C ILE A 535 -4.54 1.27 10.71
N PHE A 536 -4.35 2.57 10.56
CA PHE A 536 -3.82 3.19 9.34
C PHE A 536 -2.33 3.46 9.49
N TRP A 537 -1.54 3.08 8.49
CA TRP A 537 -0.20 3.58 8.23
C TRP A 537 0.06 3.71 6.74
#